data_AF-A0A4V6I3L9-F1
#
_entry.id   AF-A0A4V6I3L9-F1
#
_cell.length_a   1.000
_cell.length_b   1.000
_cell.length_c   1.000
_cell.angle_alpha   90.00
_cell.angle_beta   90.00
_cell.angle_gamma   90.00
#
_symmetry.space_group_name_H-M   'P 1'
#
loop_
_entity.id
_entity.type
_entity.pdbx_description
1 polymer ?
#
loop_
_entity_poly.entity_id
_entity_poly.type
_entity_poly.pdbx_seq_one_letter_code
_entity_poly.pdbx_strand_id
1 'polypeptide(L)'
;MMKNNPLHNLKIRFHLFGLILYCLQALPNLLWLIFPPANDPLAYNYSPYAWLNALEFLSGSGVVASLILLDSKHLERKRLFLYLSLLCLCVYYIAWIYYFLEFATFLVLFSIVLMPPLYFALLALYLHNRIMLVLCAPFGIAHCWISAQSLWIV
;
A
#
# COMPACT_ATOMS: atom_id res chain seq x y z
N MET A 1 -4.96 -29.42 -26.38
CA MET A 1 -5.56 -28.23 -25.75
C MET A 1 -4.54 -27.65 -24.77
N MET A 2 -3.67 -26.76 -25.25
CA MET A 2 -2.60 -26.18 -24.41
C MET A 2 -3.22 -25.17 -23.44
N LYS A 3 -3.02 -25.42 -22.15
CA LYS A 3 -3.43 -24.55 -21.05
C LYS A 3 -2.74 -23.20 -21.25
N ASN A 4 -3.51 -22.14 -21.53
CA ASN A 4 -3.01 -20.77 -21.59
C ASN A 4 -2.39 -20.41 -20.23
N ASN A 5 -1.07 -20.57 -20.11
CA ASN A 5 -0.35 -20.25 -18.90
C ASN A 5 -0.20 -18.72 -18.87
N PRO A 6 -0.84 -18.00 -17.92
CA PRO A 6 -0.91 -16.53 -17.93
C PRO A 6 0.46 -15.84 -17.72
N LEU A 7 1.51 -16.61 -17.43
CA LEU A 7 2.87 -16.12 -17.20
C LEU A 7 3.68 -15.85 -18.48
N HIS A 8 3.25 -16.35 -19.65
CA HIS A 8 4.05 -16.32 -20.88
C HIS A 8 4.06 -14.95 -21.61
N ASN A 9 3.54 -13.89 -20.98
CA ASN A 9 3.47 -12.55 -21.56
C ASN A 9 3.80 -11.42 -20.56
N LEU A 10 4.42 -11.76 -19.43
CA LEU A 10 4.90 -10.75 -18.49
C LEU A 10 6.13 -10.06 -19.10
N LYS A 11 6.01 -8.77 -19.43
CA LYS A 11 7.16 -7.98 -19.84
C LYS A 11 7.62 -7.16 -18.65
N ILE A 12 8.87 -7.38 -18.25
CA ILE A 12 9.53 -6.54 -17.25
C ILE A 12 9.94 -5.26 -17.97
N ARG A 13 9.34 -4.14 -17.60
CA ARG A 13 9.68 -2.80 -18.12
C ARG A 13 9.54 -1.78 -17.00
N PHE A 14 10.50 -0.89 -16.87
CA PHE A 14 10.43 0.18 -15.89
C PHE A 14 9.36 1.21 -16.27
N HIS A 15 8.52 1.56 -15.30
CA HIS A 15 7.43 2.53 -15.44
C HIS A 15 7.63 3.69 -14.47
N LEU A 16 8.04 4.85 -15.00
CA LEU A 16 8.15 6.09 -14.24
C LEU A 16 6.80 6.48 -13.59
N PHE A 17 5.69 6.22 -14.27
CA PHE A 17 4.35 6.45 -13.72
C PHE A 17 4.08 5.64 -12.44
N GLY A 18 4.49 4.37 -12.41
CA GLY A 18 4.37 3.53 -11.22
C GLY A 18 5.24 4.03 -10.07
N LEU A 19 6.45 4.51 -10.37
CA LEU A 19 7.33 5.12 -9.38
C LEU A 19 6.71 6.38 -8.78
N ILE A 20 6.14 7.27 -9.59
CA ILE A 20 5.47 8.50 -9.10
C ILE A 20 4.31 8.15 -8.16
N LEU A 21 3.48 7.17 -8.52
CA LEU A 21 2.36 6.73 -7.68
C LEU A 21 2.84 6.17 -6.33
N TYR A 22 3.91 5.36 -6.33
CA TYR A 22 4.53 4.91 -5.09
C TYR A 22 5.08 6.07 -4.26
N CYS A 23 5.82 7.00 -4.86
CA CYS A 23 6.37 8.16 -4.16
C CYS A 23 5.28 9.03 -3.53
N LEU A 24 4.15 9.23 -4.23
CA LEU A 24 3.00 9.95 -3.68
C LEU A 24 2.42 9.25 -2.45
N GLN A 25 2.30 7.93 -2.48
CA GLN A 25 1.83 7.16 -1.32
C GLN A 25 2.86 7.15 -0.18
N ALA A 26 4.16 7.14 -0.48
CA ALA A 26 5.24 7.08 0.51
C ALA A 26 5.58 8.43 1.15
N LEU A 27 5.22 9.55 0.51
CA LEU A 27 5.62 10.89 0.95
C LEU A 27 5.28 11.20 2.42
N PRO A 28 4.06 10.94 2.93
CA PRO A 28 3.76 11.21 4.34
C PRO A 28 4.58 10.35 5.31
N ASN A 29 4.81 9.07 4.99
CA ASN A 29 5.68 8.19 5.79
C ASN A 29 7.13 8.72 5.85
N LEU A 30 7.65 9.27 4.74
CA LEU A 30 8.99 9.87 4.71
C LEU A 30 9.06 11.13 5.58
N LEU A 31 8.01 11.95 5.56
CA LEU A 31 7.92 13.11 6.44
C LEU A 31 7.89 12.69 7.91
N TRP A 32 7.14 11.65 8.25
CA TRP A 32 7.08 11.09 9.60
C TRP A 32 8.43 10.57 10.08
N LEU A 33 9.17 9.88 9.21
CA LEU A 33 10.51 9.39 9.53
C LEU A 33 11.50 10.53 9.87
N ILE A 34 11.35 11.69 9.22
CA ILE A 34 12.25 12.85 9.41
C ILE A 34 11.77 13.73 10.57
N PHE A 35 10.45 13.86 10.73
CA PHE A 35 9.81 14.73 11.72
C PHE A 35 8.75 13.96 12.51
N PRO A 36 9.14 13.00 13.36
CA PRO A 36 8.18 12.26 14.18
C PRO A 36 7.49 13.21 15.18
N PRO A 37 6.17 13.06 15.41
CA PRO A 37 5.45 13.84 16.41
C PRO A 37 5.92 13.50 17.84
N ALA A 38 5.58 14.36 18.80
CA ALA A 38 6.01 14.15 20.18
C ALA A 38 5.32 12.94 20.82
N ASN A 39 4.05 12.72 20.48
CA ASN A 39 3.33 11.50 20.81
C ASN A 39 3.24 10.60 19.57
N ASP A 40 4.07 9.56 19.51
CA ASP A 40 4.19 8.67 18.36
C ASP A 40 3.74 7.23 18.68
N PRO A 41 2.43 6.93 18.56
CA PRO A 41 1.92 5.56 18.64
C PRO A 41 2.41 4.63 17.52
N LEU A 42 2.89 5.17 16.39
CA LEU A 42 3.32 4.40 15.23
C LEU A 42 4.77 3.91 15.37
N ALA A 43 5.58 4.54 16.22
CA ALA A 43 6.97 4.14 16.50
C ALA A 43 7.10 2.68 16.99
N TYR A 44 6.06 2.15 17.64
CA TYR A 44 6.01 0.79 18.16
C TYR A 44 5.14 -0.15 17.32
N ASN A 45 4.85 0.23 16.07
CA ASN A 45 4.03 -0.57 15.15
C ASN A 45 4.81 -1.74 14.54
N TYR A 46 5.15 -2.73 15.37
CA TYR A 46 5.77 -3.98 14.94
C TYR A 46 5.12 -5.17 15.66
N SER A 47 5.07 -6.32 15.00
CA SER A 47 4.58 -7.55 15.64
C SER A 47 5.71 -8.29 16.37
N PRO A 48 5.43 -8.93 17.52
CA PRO A 48 6.39 -9.84 18.15
C PRO A 48 6.68 -11.08 17.30
N TYR A 49 5.84 -11.38 16.30
CA TYR A 49 6.02 -12.53 15.41
C TYR A 49 6.81 -12.13 14.16
N ALA A 50 8.09 -12.51 14.11
CA ALA A 50 9.00 -12.17 13.00
C ALA A 50 8.47 -12.57 11.61
N TRP A 51 7.73 -13.68 11.51
CA TRP A 51 7.17 -14.15 10.24
C TRP A 51 6.07 -13.22 9.69
N LEU A 52 5.32 -12.52 10.56
CA LEU A 52 4.30 -11.55 10.13
C LEU A 52 4.96 -10.30 9.54
N ASN A 53 5.98 -9.77 10.21
CA ASN A 53 6.76 -8.63 9.71
C ASN A 53 7.43 -8.97 8.37
N ALA A 54 7.98 -10.19 8.24
CA ALA A 54 8.56 -10.66 6.99
C ALA A 54 7.50 -10.78 5.87
N LEU A 55 6.30 -11.29 6.19
CA LEU A 55 5.20 -11.39 5.22
C LEU A 55 4.78 -10.02 4.71
N GLU A 56 4.58 -9.06 5.61
CA GLU A 56 4.24 -7.67 5.27
C GLU A 56 5.33 -7.04 4.39
N PHE A 57 6.60 -7.13 4.80
CA PHE A 57 7.71 -6.55 4.07
C PHE A 57 7.88 -7.14 2.67
N LEU A 58 7.85 -8.47 2.55
CA LEU A 58 8.03 -9.16 1.27
C LEU A 58 6.86 -8.90 0.32
N SER A 59 5.62 -8.96 0.83
CA SER A 59 4.44 -8.69 0.01
C SER A 59 4.35 -7.22 -0.40
N GLY A 60 4.59 -6.28 0.53
CA GLY A 60 4.64 -4.85 0.26
C GLY A 60 5.73 -4.47 -0.75
N SER A 61 6.95 -4.98 -0.57
CA SER A 61 8.04 -4.78 -1.54
C SER A 61 7.70 -5.37 -2.91
N GLY A 62 7.03 -6.53 -2.93
CA GLY A 62 6.54 -7.15 -4.15
C GLY A 62 5.45 -6.33 -4.85
N VAL A 63 4.54 -5.68 -4.11
CA VAL A 63 3.55 -4.74 -4.65
C VAL A 63 4.24 -3.57 -5.34
N VAL A 64 5.23 -2.96 -4.69
CA VAL A 64 6.00 -1.83 -5.23
C VAL A 64 6.79 -2.24 -6.47
N ALA A 65 7.52 -3.36 -6.41
CA ALA A 65 8.25 -3.90 -7.55
C ALA A 65 7.30 -4.19 -8.72
N SER A 66 6.13 -4.76 -8.45
CA SER A 66 5.12 -5.04 -9.46
C SER A 66 4.56 -3.77 -10.10
N LEU A 67 4.34 -2.72 -9.31
CA LEU A 67 3.84 -1.43 -9.79
C LEU A 67 4.85 -0.73 -10.72
N ILE A 68 6.15 -0.84 -10.42
CA ILE A 68 7.21 -0.16 -11.16
C ILE A 68 7.68 -0.96 -12.37
N LEU A 69 7.72 -2.30 -12.28
CA LEU A 69 8.43 -3.14 -13.25
C LEU A 69 7.52 -3.97 -14.18
N LEU A 70 6.23 -4.12 -13.88
CA LEU A 70 5.36 -4.98 -14.68
C LEU A 70 4.41 -4.17 -15.55
N ASP A 71 4.52 -4.38 -16.86
CA ASP A 71 3.56 -3.83 -17.82
C ASP A 71 2.44 -4.83 -18.10
N SER A 72 1.20 -4.37 -18.02
CA SER A 72 0.04 -5.12 -18.48
C SER A 72 -0.34 -4.63 -19.86
N LYS A 73 -0.56 -5.56 -20.80
CA LYS A 73 -0.96 -5.24 -22.18
C LYS A 73 -2.20 -4.35 -22.20
N HIS A 74 -2.30 -3.49 -23.21
CA HIS A 74 -3.32 -2.46 -23.41
C HIS A 74 -4.77 -2.99 -23.40
N LEU A 75 -5.28 -3.28 -22.21
CA LEU A 75 -6.69 -3.45 -21.92
C LEU A 75 -7.29 -2.08 -21.64
N GLU A 76 -8.57 -1.92 -21.96
CA GLU A 76 -9.29 -0.71 -21.56
C GLU A 76 -9.28 -0.56 -20.04
N ARG A 77 -8.72 0.56 -19.57
CA ARG A 77 -8.59 0.85 -18.14
C ARG A 77 -9.83 1.58 -17.65
N LYS A 78 -10.52 1.00 -16.67
CA LYS A 78 -11.67 1.65 -16.04
C LYS A 78 -11.19 2.78 -15.12
N ARG A 79 -11.38 4.04 -15.54
CA ARG A 79 -10.97 5.24 -14.78
C ARG A 79 -11.57 5.30 -13.37
N LEU A 80 -12.71 4.64 -13.13
CA LEU A 80 -13.31 4.49 -11.81
C LEU A 80 -12.30 4.00 -10.76
N PHE A 81 -11.51 2.96 -11.07
CA PHE A 81 -10.53 2.42 -10.12
C PHE A 81 -9.40 3.39 -9.82
N LEU A 82 -8.98 4.20 -10.81
CA LEU A 82 -8.01 5.27 -10.59
C LEU A 82 -8.59 6.34 -9.65
N TYR A 83 -9.83 6.77 -9.87
CA TYR A 83 -10.46 7.77 -9.00
C TYR A 83 -10.69 7.26 -7.58
N LEU A 84 -11.09 6.01 -7.40
CA LEU A 84 -11.20 5.39 -6.08
C LEU A 84 -9.83 5.28 -5.40
N SER A 85 -8.78 4.94 -6.14
CA SER A 85 -7.41 4.91 -5.61
C SER A 85 -6.99 6.32 -5.15
N LEU A 86 -7.21 7.35 -5.96
CA LEU A 86 -6.94 8.73 -5.57
C LEU A 86 -7.75 9.18 -4.36
N LEU A 87 -9.00 8.70 -4.21
CA LEU A 87 -9.80 8.96 -3.02
C LEU A 87 -9.15 8.35 -1.76
N CYS A 88 -8.68 7.10 -1.83
CA CYS A 88 -7.92 6.49 -0.72
C CYS A 88 -6.66 7.30 -0.38
N LEU A 89 -5.94 7.81 -1.39
CA LEU A 89 -4.78 8.67 -1.19
C LEU A 89 -5.16 9.97 -0.48
N CYS A 90 -6.26 10.62 -0.87
CA CYS A 90 -6.74 11.83 -0.20
C CYS A 90 -7.08 11.56 1.28
N VAL A 91 -7.80 10.49 1.58
CA VAL A 91 -8.14 10.10 2.96
C VAL A 91 -6.87 9.82 3.78
N TYR A 92 -5.90 9.14 3.19
CA TYR A 92 -4.59 8.87 3.79
C TYR A 92 -3.85 10.17 4.15
N TYR A 93 -3.81 11.15 3.24
CA TYR A 93 -3.17 12.45 3.49
C TYR A 93 -3.89 13.23 4.59
N ILE A 94 -5.22 13.25 4.59
CA ILE A 94 -6.01 13.89 5.64
C ILE A 94 -5.68 13.25 7.01
N ALA A 95 -5.61 11.92 7.07
CA ALA A 95 -5.25 11.21 8.30
C ALA A 95 -3.85 11.59 8.78
N TRP A 96 -2.86 11.68 7.89
CA TRP A 96 -1.52 12.15 8.24
C TRP A 96 -1.50 13.58 8.79
N ILE A 97 -2.27 14.49 8.19
CA ILE A 97 -2.37 15.87 8.69
C ILE A 97 -2.88 15.88 10.13
N TYR A 98 -3.96 15.15 10.43
CA TYR A 98 -4.47 15.06 11.80
C TYR A 98 -3.48 14.39 12.75
N TYR A 99 -2.75 13.38 12.28
CA TYR A 99 -1.72 12.71 13.06
C TYR A 99 -0.57 13.66 13.44
N PHE A 100 -0.06 14.48 12.50
CA PHE A 100 0.95 15.50 12.79
C PHE A 100 0.43 16.65 13.68
N LEU A 101 -0.88 16.86 13.73
CA LEU A 101 -1.54 17.79 14.66
C LEU A 101 -1.79 17.16 16.04
N GLU A 102 -1.17 16.01 16.34
CA GLU A 102 -1.30 15.28 17.61
C GLU A 102 -2.71 14.69 17.86
N PHE A 103 -3.56 14.59 16.82
CA PHE A 103 -4.89 13.96 16.89
C PHE A 103 -4.84 12.50 16.43
N ALA A 104 -4.12 11.65 17.16
CA ALA A 104 -3.95 10.22 16.88
C ALA A 104 -5.14 9.36 17.35
N THR A 105 -6.37 9.70 16.93
CA THR A 105 -7.56 8.89 17.24
C THR A 105 -7.54 7.54 16.52
N PHE A 106 -8.30 6.56 17.00
CA PHE A 106 -8.48 5.27 16.33
C PHE A 106 -8.81 5.41 14.84
N LEU A 107 -9.72 6.33 14.48
CA LEU A 107 -10.12 6.53 13.09
C LEU A 107 -8.96 7.04 12.22
N VAL A 108 -8.12 7.93 12.77
CA VAL A 108 -6.95 8.48 12.07
C VAL A 108 -5.91 7.39 11.86
N LEU A 109 -5.55 6.66 12.91
CA LEU A 109 -4.56 5.58 12.85
C LEU A 109 -5.02 4.44 11.93
N PHE A 110 -6.28 4.03 12.06
CA PHE A 110 -6.89 3.04 11.18
C PHE A 110 -6.87 3.48 9.72
N SER A 111 -7.10 4.76 9.44
CA SER A 111 -7.03 5.30 8.08
C SER A 111 -5.60 5.31 7.52
N ILE A 112 -4.59 5.65 8.34
CA ILE A 112 -3.17 5.60 7.94
C ILE A 112 -2.79 4.18 7.52
N VAL A 113 -3.28 3.16 8.23
CA VAL A 113 -2.95 1.75 8.00
C VAL A 113 -3.76 1.15 6.84
N LEU A 114 -5.07 1.40 6.78
CA LEU A 114 -5.94 0.72 5.82
C LEU A 114 -5.85 1.31 4.41
N MET A 115 -5.62 2.62 4.29
CA MET A 115 -5.67 3.28 2.98
C MET A 115 -4.56 2.85 2.00
N PRO A 116 -3.29 2.63 2.39
CA PRO A 116 -2.24 2.21 1.46
C PRO A 116 -2.53 0.85 0.77
N PRO A 117 -2.90 -0.23 1.49
CA PRO A 117 -3.28 -1.49 0.83
C PRO A 117 -4.45 -1.34 -0.15
N LEU A 118 -5.49 -0.56 0.20
CA LEU A 118 -6.63 -0.30 -0.68
C LEU A 118 -6.23 0.51 -1.91
N TYR A 119 -5.40 1.54 -1.73
CA TYR A 119 -4.82 2.35 -2.79
C TYR A 119 -4.12 1.47 -3.84
N PHE A 120 -3.23 0.59 -3.39
CA PHE A 120 -2.49 -0.31 -4.28
C PHE A 120 -3.39 -1.37 -4.93
N ALA A 121 -4.36 -1.94 -4.21
CA ALA A 121 -5.30 -2.89 -4.79
C ALA A 121 -6.14 -2.27 -5.93
N LEU A 122 -6.61 -1.04 -5.74
CA LEU A 122 -7.36 -0.29 -6.76
C LEU A 122 -6.47 0.08 -7.96
N LEU A 123 -5.22 0.47 -7.73
CA LEU A 123 -4.25 0.65 -8.82
C LEU A 123 -3.98 -0.65 -9.58
N ALA A 124 -3.87 -1.78 -8.89
CA ALA A 124 -3.67 -3.08 -9.51
C ALA A 124 -4.84 -3.43 -10.44
N LEU A 125 -6.07 -3.12 -10.04
CA LEU A 125 -7.27 -3.26 -10.89
C LEU A 125 -7.24 -2.28 -12.07
N TYR A 126 -6.87 -1.02 -11.86
CA TYR A 126 -6.77 -0.02 -12.93
C TYR A 126 -5.72 -0.40 -13.98
N LEU A 127 -4.57 -0.91 -13.53
CA LEU A 127 -3.45 -1.31 -14.39
C LEU A 127 -3.59 -2.73 -14.93
N HIS A 128 -4.65 -3.47 -14.56
CA HIS A 128 -4.82 -4.89 -14.88
C HIS A 128 -3.59 -5.73 -14.47
N ASN A 129 -2.95 -5.39 -13.35
CA ASN A 129 -1.77 -6.07 -12.81
C ASN A 129 -2.19 -7.13 -11.79
N ARG A 130 -2.40 -8.36 -12.26
CA ARG A 130 -2.87 -9.47 -11.43
C ARG A 130 -1.86 -9.87 -10.35
N ILE A 131 -0.56 -9.78 -10.64
CA ILE A 131 0.49 -10.12 -9.67
C ILE A 131 0.44 -9.13 -8.50
N MET A 132 0.42 -7.83 -8.81
CA MET A 132 0.25 -6.79 -7.79
C MET A 132 -1.01 -7.01 -6.97
N LEU A 133 -2.14 -7.32 -7.60
CA LEU A 133 -3.42 -7.55 -6.92
C LEU A 133 -3.35 -8.73 -5.93
N VAL A 134 -2.72 -9.85 -6.33
CA VAL A 134 -2.54 -11.02 -5.47
C VAL A 134 -1.62 -10.70 -4.29
N LEU A 135 -0.59 -9.88 -4.48
CA LEU A 135 0.32 -9.45 -3.42
C LEU A 135 -0.32 -8.44 -2.45
N CYS A 136 -1.28 -7.64 -2.90
CA CYS A 136 -2.00 -6.69 -2.04
C CYS A 136 -2.78 -7.37 -0.91
N ALA A 137 -3.28 -8.59 -1.11
CA ALA A 137 -4.06 -9.30 -0.10
C ALA A 137 -3.22 -9.69 1.14
N PRO A 138 -2.11 -10.45 1.03
CA PRO A 138 -1.27 -10.76 2.18
C PRO A 138 -0.64 -9.50 2.77
N PHE A 139 -0.29 -8.51 1.94
CA PHE A 139 0.21 -7.21 2.42
C PHE A 139 -0.82 -6.50 3.30
N GLY A 140 -2.04 -6.30 2.79
CA GLY A 140 -3.09 -5.60 3.53
C GLY A 140 -3.50 -6.32 4.80
N ILE A 141 -3.60 -7.66 4.75
CA ILE A 141 -3.95 -8.46 5.94
C ILE A 141 -2.85 -8.34 6.99
N ALA A 142 -1.58 -8.56 6.61
CA ALA A 142 -0.47 -8.48 7.55
C ALA A 142 -0.34 -7.06 8.14
N HIS A 143 -0.42 -6.04 7.29
CA HIS A 143 -0.30 -4.63 7.70
C HIS A 143 -1.39 -4.21 8.68
N CYS A 144 -2.65 -4.57 8.40
CA CYS A 144 -3.76 -4.29 9.30
C CYS A 144 -3.63 -5.09 10.61
N TRP A 145 -3.19 -6.34 10.52
CA TRP A 145 -3.09 -7.22 11.69
C TRP A 145 -1.99 -6.78 12.66
N ILE A 146 -0.79 -6.47 12.14
CA ILE A 146 0.33 -5.92 12.92
C ILE A 146 -0.13 -4.64 13.60
N SER A 147 -0.73 -3.71 12.84
CA SER A 147 -1.19 -2.43 13.38
C SER A 147 -2.29 -2.58 14.41
N ALA A 148 -3.20 -3.54 14.25
CA ALA A 148 -4.15 -3.85 15.32
C ALA A 148 -3.38 -4.29 16.58
N GLN A 149 -2.51 -5.29 16.51
CA GLN A 149 -1.77 -5.76 17.68
C GLN A 149 -1.03 -4.63 18.42
N SER A 150 -0.42 -3.71 17.69
CA SER A 150 0.39 -2.63 18.24
C SER A 150 -0.44 -1.46 18.79
N LEU A 151 -1.51 -1.08 18.08
CA LEU A 151 -2.31 0.11 18.40
C LEU A 151 -3.42 -0.15 19.43
N TRP A 152 -3.78 -1.42 19.70
CA TRP A 152 -4.73 -1.78 20.77
C TRP A 152 -4.07 -1.86 22.17
N ILE A 153 -2.75 -1.71 22.27
CA ILE A 153 -1.98 -1.82 23.53
C ILE A 153 -1.60 -0.43 24.10
N VAL A 154 -1.77 0.65 23.33
CA VAL A 154 -1.53 2.05 23.75
C VAL A 154 -2.85 2.71 24.15
#